data_AF-A0A258AVP0-F1
#
_entry.id   AF-A0A258AVP0-F1
#
_cell.length_a   1.000
_cell.length_b   1.000
_cell.length_c   1.000
_cell.angle_alpha   90.00
_cell.angle_beta   90.00
_cell.angle_gamma   90.00
#
_symmetry.space_group_name_H-M   'P 1'
#
loop_
_entity.id
_entity.type
_entity.pdbx_description
1 polymer ?
#
loop_
_entity_poly.entity_id
_entity_poly.type
_entity_poly.pdbx_seq_one_letter_code
_entity_poly.pdbx_strand_id
1 'polypeptide(L)'
;MPASVFLKPQNFKKPVGRPCLLTKECETKLLSAIEEGMPLKQAAMLAGICYETLNRWRIRGEDENAPIEFRQFCQSLRRSQAVAMQVCVSCIRKAANHEWRAAAWLLERRHPEEFSLPEKIEHSGRNGKPLFNFSPIETIEPEALIRMKKQAGVAELVKKLGSILMANRAEKEAKEMDAASASKMTHRLRED
;
A
#
# COMPACT_ATOMS: atom_id res chain seq x y z
N MET A 1 81.48 32.94 13.09
CA MET A 1 80.07 33.11 12.65
C MET A 1 79.71 31.92 11.77
N PRO A 2 78.75 31.05 12.13
CA PRO A 2 78.39 29.94 11.26
C PRO A 2 77.67 30.47 10.01
N ALA A 3 77.99 29.89 8.86
CA ALA A 3 77.48 30.31 7.56
C ALA A 3 75.95 30.10 7.48
N SER A 4 75.25 31.14 7.02
CA SER A 4 73.81 31.09 6.75
C SER A 4 73.56 30.13 5.59
N VAL A 5 73.03 28.95 5.89
CA VAL A 5 72.64 27.95 4.89
C VAL A 5 71.38 28.46 4.21
N PHE A 6 71.54 29.05 3.03
CA PHE A 6 70.43 29.49 2.20
C PHE A 6 69.75 28.26 1.58
N LEU A 7 68.75 27.70 2.26
CA LEU A 7 67.89 26.66 1.71
C LEU A 7 67.05 27.27 0.58
N LYS A 8 67.25 26.78 -0.66
CA LYS A 8 66.39 27.13 -1.80
C LYS A 8 64.94 26.79 -1.45
N PRO A 9 63.98 27.71 -1.66
CA PRO A 9 62.58 27.41 -1.44
C PRO A 9 62.15 26.32 -2.42
N GLN A 10 61.66 25.20 -1.89
CA GLN A 10 61.07 24.13 -2.69
C GLN A 10 59.86 24.69 -3.45
N ASN A 11 59.85 24.53 -4.77
CA ASN A 11 58.80 25.03 -5.64
C ASN A 11 57.55 24.14 -5.53
N PHE A 12 56.67 24.45 -4.58
CA PHE A 12 55.36 23.80 -4.50
C PHE A 12 54.50 24.28 -5.68
N LYS A 13 54.28 23.42 -6.69
CA LYS A 13 53.33 23.69 -7.77
C LYS A 13 51.97 24.00 -7.15
N LYS A 14 51.46 25.22 -7.35
CA LYS A 14 50.09 25.58 -6.96
C LYS A 14 49.12 24.70 -7.77
N PRO A 15 48.11 24.08 -7.14
CA PRO A 15 47.14 23.28 -7.88
C PRO A 15 46.41 24.18 -8.88
N VAL A 16 46.46 23.78 -10.15
CA VAL A 16 45.77 24.44 -11.26
C VAL A 16 44.31 23.97 -11.28
N GLY A 17 43.37 24.87 -10.96
CA GLY A 17 41.93 24.60 -10.93
C GLY A 17 41.21 25.42 -9.86
N ARG A 18 39.87 25.47 -9.91
CA ARG A 18 39.07 26.01 -8.79
C ARG A 18 39.34 25.14 -7.56
N PRO A 19 39.80 25.70 -6.43
CA PRO A 19 40.14 24.91 -5.25
C PRO A 19 38.92 24.10 -4.78
N CYS A 20 39.13 22.81 -4.52
CA CYS A 20 38.08 21.95 -3.98
C CYS A 20 37.82 22.37 -2.53
N LEU A 21 36.54 22.52 -2.18
CA LEU A 21 36.10 22.82 -0.81
C LEU A 21 36.33 21.63 0.15
N LEU A 22 36.61 20.42 -0.36
CA LEU A 22 36.94 19.24 0.44
C LEU A 22 38.38 19.34 0.94
N THR A 23 38.62 20.26 1.87
CA THR A 23 39.88 20.36 2.59
C THR A 23 39.90 19.36 3.75
N LYS A 24 41.09 18.96 4.21
CA LYS A 24 41.22 18.05 5.36
C LYS A 24 40.62 18.65 6.64
N GLU A 25 40.70 19.97 6.81
CA GLU A 25 40.05 20.66 7.93
C GLU A 25 38.52 20.59 7.86
N CYS A 26 37.95 20.84 6.66
CA CYS A 26 36.50 20.73 6.44
C CYS A 26 36.02 19.28 6.67
N GLU A 27 36.75 18.30 6.14
CA GLU A 27 36.44 16.89 6.32
C GLU A 27 36.45 16.49 7.80
N THR A 28 37.49 16.85 8.56
CA THR A 28 37.57 16.51 9.99
C THR A 28 36.45 17.14 10.79
N LYS A 29 36.15 18.43 10.60
CA LYS A 29 35.04 19.11 11.31
C LYS A 29 33.68 18.49 10.97
N LEU A 30 33.49 18.11 9.72
CA LEU A 30 32.26 17.48 9.25
C LEU A 30 32.08 16.09 9.89
N LEU A 31 33.12 15.25 9.82
CA LEU A 31 33.07 13.89 10.33
C LEU A 31 32.91 13.87 11.86
N SER A 32 33.60 14.75 12.59
CA SER A 32 33.45 14.85 14.04
C SER A 32 32.02 15.20 14.45
N ALA A 33 31.40 16.18 13.79
CA ALA A 33 30.01 16.55 14.06
C ALA A 33 29.03 15.39 13.77
N ILE A 34 29.31 14.58 12.75
CA ILE A 34 28.49 13.41 12.43
C ILE A 34 28.67 12.31 13.48
N GLU A 35 29.89 12.08 13.96
CA GLU A 35 30.18 11.10 15.02
C GLU A 35 29.49 11.45 16.34
N GLU A 36 29.29 12.73 16.62
CA GLU A 36 28.48 13.23 17.73
C GLU A 36 26.96 13.00 17.54
N GLY A 37 26.54 12.53 16.36
CA GLY A 37 25.15 12.23 16.04
C GLY A 37 24.38 13.39 15.41
N MET A 38 25.06 14.45 14.96
CA MET A 38 24.37 15.57 14.32
C MET A 38 23.82 15.15 12.94
N PRO A 39 22.65 15.69 12.54
CA PRO A 39 22.14 15.44 11.19
C PRO A 39 23.04 16.11 10.14
N LEU A 40 23.12 15.50 8.95
CA LEU A 40 24.06 15.89 7.89
C LEU A 40 23.98 17.38 7.50
N LYS A 41 22.79 17.98 7.53
CA LYS A 41 22.60 19.40 7.18
C LYS A 41 23.29 20.31 8.19
N GLN A 42 23.14 20.04 9.48
CA GLN A 42 23.75 20.80 10.56
C GLN A 42 25.26 20.57 10.62
N ALA A 43 25.71 19.32 10.43
CA ALA A 43 27.13 19.00 10.34
C ALA A 43 27.81 19.72 9.16
N ALA A 44 27.15 19.79 8.00
CA ALA A 44 27.61 20.57 6.85
C ALA A 44 27.75 22.07 7.20
N MET A 45 26.75 22.65 7.85
CA MET A 45 26.79 24.04 8.28
C MET A 45 27.93 24.33 9.25
N LEU A 46 28.19 23.44 10.21
CA LEU A 46 29.33 23.55 11.14
C LEU A 46 30.68 23.45 10.44
N ALA A 47 30.78 22.61 9.42
CA ALA A 47 31.97 22.50 8.58
C ALA A 47 32.13 23.67 7.58
N GLY A 48 31.18 24.61 7.54
CA GLY A 48 31.22 25.79 6.67
C GLY A 48 30.82 25.51 5.21
N ILE A 49 30.10 24.42 4.94
CA ILE A 49 29.63 24.05 3.60
C ILE A 49 28.11 23.97 3.56
N CYS A 50 27.52 24.24 2.39
CA CYS A 50 26.10 23.97 2.19
C CYS A 50 25.83 22.46 2.05
N TYR A 51 24.63 22.05 2.44
CA TYR A 51 24.21 20.64 2.37
C TYR A 51 24.26 20.09 0.95
N GLU A 52 23.96 20.90 -0.06
CA GLU A 52 24.03 20.53 -1.48
C GLU A 52 25.46 20.20 -1.91
N THR A 53 26.47 20.83 -1.30
CA THR A 53 27.88 20.49 -1.56
C THR A 53 28.22 19.13 -0.98
N LEU A 54 27.83 18.86 0.26
CA LEU A 54 27.97 17.54 0.87
C LEU A 54 27.27 16.45 0.05
N ASN A 55 26.03 16.69 -0.37
CA ASN A 55 25.27 15.72 -1.15
C ASN A 55 25.93 15.42 -2.51
N ARG A 56 26.45 16.46 -3.19
CA ARG A 56 27.20 16.28 -4.45
C ARG A 56 28.47 15.45 -4.23
N TRP A 57 29.21 15.66 -3.14
CA TRP A 57 30.38 14.84 -2.84
C TRP A 57 30.02 13.39 -2.57
N ARG A 58 28.93 13.15 -1.84
CA ARG A 58 28.42 11.81 -1.55
C ARG A 58 28.06 11.06 -2.84
N ILE A 59 27.23 11.68 -3.68
CA ILE A 59 26.83 11.10 -4.98
C ILE A 59 28.07 10.84 -5.85
N ARG A 60 28.99 11.82 -5.92
CA ARG A 60 30.21 11.68 -6.71
C ARG A 60 31.10 10.54 -6.21
N GLY A 61 31.22 10.35 -4.90
CA GLY A 61 32.06 9.30 -4.32
C GLY A 61 31.45 7.88 -4.38
N GLU A 62 30.21 7.74 -4.83
CA GLU A 62 29.58 6.43 -5.07
C GLU A 62 29.90 5.85 -6.45
N ASP A 63 30.34 6.65 -7.40
CA ASP A 63 30.79 6.20 -8.71
C ASP A 63 32.15 5.47 -8.58
N GLU A 64 32.28 4.31 -9.23
CA GLU A 64 33.52 3.52 -9.26
C GLU A 64 34.68 4.29 -9.92
N ASN A 65 34.37 5.15 -10.90
CA ASN A 65 35.34 5.98 -11.61
C ASN A 65 35.64 7.30 -10.89
N ALA A 66 35.09 7.51 -9.70
CA ALA A 66 35.30 8.74 -8.97
C ALA A 66 36.75 8.91 -8.50
N PRO A 67 37.22 10.18 -8.39
CA PRO A 67 38.50 10.46 -7.76
C PRO A 67 38.58 9.82 -6.37
N ILE A 68 39.76 9.27 -6.04
CA ILE A 68 39.96 8.48 -4.82
C ILE A 68 39.62 9.25 -3.54
N GLU A 69 39.82 10.57 -3.54
CA GLU A 69 39.50 11.47 -2.43
C GLU A 69 38.00 11.42 -2.06
N PHE A 70 37.11 11.42 -3.06
CA PHE A 70 35.67 11.37 -2.81
C PHE A 70 35.22 9.98 -2.36
N ARG A 71 35.83 8.92 -2.90
CA ARG A 71 35.53 7.53 -2.46
C ARG A 71 35.96 7.30 -1.02
N GLN A 72 37.17 7.75 -0.66
CA GLN A 72 37.67 7.71 0.71
C GLN A 72 36.79 8.54 1.65
N PHE A 73 36.42 9.75 1.23
CA PHE A 73 35.48 10.58 1.99
C PHE A 73 34.15 9.86 2.25
N CYS A 74 33.55 9.23 1.23
CA CYS A 74 32.31 8.46 1.40
C CYS A 74 32.48 7.27 2.36
N GLN A 75 33.63 6.60 2.32
CA GLN A 75 33.92 5.52 3.27
C GLN A 75 34.04 6.06 4.71
N SER A 76 34.78 7.15 4.90
CA SER A 76 34.89 7.84 6.19
C SER A 76 33.53 8.32 6.70
N LEU A 77 32.70 8.88 5.82
CA LEU A 77 31.34 9.33 6.15
C LEU A 77 30.47 8.18 6.67
N ARG A 78 30.47 7.03 5.97
CA ARG A 78 29.74 5.82 6.41
C ARG A 78 30.26 5.31 7.74
N ARG A 79 31.58 5.33 7.94
CA ARG A 79 32.21 4.96 9.22
C ARG A 79 31.75 5.88 10.34
N SER A 80 31.79 7.20 10.15
CA SER A 80 31.36 8.17 11.16
C SER A 80 29.88 8.03 11.52
N GLN A 81 29.01 7.73 10.55
CA GLN A 81 27.61 7.41 10.83
C GLN A 81 27.45 6.13 11.67
N ALA A 82 28.26 5.10 11.40
CA ALA A 82 28.26 3.87 12.19
C ALA A 82 28.74 4.12 13.62
N VAL A 83 29.75 4.98 13.81
CA VAL A 83 30.24 5.43 15.13
C VAL A 83 29.13 6.16 15.90
N ALA A 84 28.45 7.11 15.25
CA ALA A 84 27.34 7.82 15.87
C ALA A 84 26.24 6.86 16.35
N MET A 85 25.87 5.90 15.50
CA MET A 85 24.90 4.86 15.85
C MET A 85 25.39 3.99 17.00
N GLN A 86 26.68 3.61 17.03
CA GLN A 86 27.28 2.85 18.12
C GLN A 86 27.18 3.60 19.46
N VAL A 87 27.42 4.92 19.46
CA VAL A 87 27.29 5.75 20.66
C VAL A 87 25.86 5.72 21.17
N CYS A 88 24.86 5.94 20.29
CA CYS A 88 23.45 5.87 20.67
C CYS A 88 23.06 4.49 21.24
N VAL A 89 23.45 3.41 20.56
CA VAL A 89 23.21 2.04 21.04
C VAL A 89 23.87 1.79 22.40
N SER A 90 25.08 2.31 22.61
CA SER A 90 25.78 2.19 23.89
C SER A 90 25.07 2.96 25.00
N CYS A 91 24.53 4.14 24.71
CA CYS A 91 23.70 4.89 25.66
C CYS A 91 22.44 4.12 26.05
N ILE A 92 21.73 3.54 25.07
CA ILE A 92 20.53 2.72 25.32
C ILE A 92 20.89 1.49 26.17
N ARG A 93 21.99 0.79 25.84
CA ARG A 93 22.47 -0.35 26.62
C ARG A 93 22.87 0.01 28.05
N LYS A 94 23.45 1.20 28.27
CA LYS A 94 23.74 1.68 29.62
C LYS A 94 22.46 1.99 30.39
N ALA A 95 21.48 2.64 29.76
CA ALA A 95 20.18 2.90 30.38
C ALA A 95 19.43 1.61 30.75
N ALA A 96 19.56 0.57 29.92
CA ALA A 96 18.98 -0.75 30.16
C ALA A 96 19.44 -1.43 31.47
N ASN A 97 20.59 -1.03 32.04
CA ASN A 97 21.05 -1.56 33.32
C ASN A 97 20.17 -1.10 34.51
N HIS A 98 19.41 -0.01 34.35
CA HIS A 98 18.61 0.58 35.42
C HIS A 98 17.13 0.74 35.03
N GLU A 99 16.83 0.82 33.74
CA GLU A 99 15.49 0.99 33.19
C GLU A 99 15.19 -0.11 32.16
N TRP A 100 14.36 -1.09 32.53
CA TRP A 100 14.06 -2.24 31.69
C TRP A 100 13.40 -1.85 30.35
N ARG A 101 12.67 -0.72 30.31
CA ARG A 101 12.03 -0.25 29.07
C ARG A 101 13.05 0.05 27.97
N ALA A 102 14.27 0.45 28.30
CA ALA A 102 15.32 0.67 27.31
C ALA A 102 15.79 -0.65 26.66
N ALA A 103 15.84 -1.74 27.44
CA ALA A 103 16.12 -3.08 26.91
C ALA A 103 14.96 -3.60 26.04
N ALA A 104 13.73 -3.47 26.52
CA ALA A 104 12.52 -3.87 25.79
C ALA A 104 12.41 -3.11 24.45
N TRP A 105 12.57 -1.79 24.47
CA TRP A 105 12.55 -0.93 23.28
C TRP A 105 13.59 -1.34 22.21
N LEU A 106 14.77 -1.77 22.65
CA LEU A 106 15.83 -2.23 21.76
C LEU A 106 15.52 -3.61 21.16
N LEU A 107 14.95 -4.53 21.96
CA LEU A 107 14.54 -5.86 21.51
C LEU A 107 13.39 -5.78 20.50
N GLU A 108 12.34 -5.01 20.80
CA GLU A 108 11.20 -4.76 19.90
C GLU A 108 11.65 -4.29 18.51
N ARG A 109 12.68 -3.43 18.44
CA ARG A 109 13.19 -2.90 17.15
C ARG A 109 14.14 -3.83 16.41
N ARG A 110 14.86 -4.69 17.13
CA ARG A 110 15.82 -5.63 16.52
C ARG A 110 15.19 -6.94 16.10
N HIS A 111 14.18 -7.38 16.85
CA HIS A 111 13.51 -8.66 16.71
C HIS A 111 11.99 -8.43 16.80
N PRO A 112 11.42 -7.63 15.87
CA PRO A 112 10.02 -7.27 15.93
C PRO A 112 9.09 -8.50 15.89
N GLU A 113 9.47 -9.55 15.17
CA GLU A 113 8.72 -10.80 15.07
C GLU A 113 8.56 -11.55 16.40
N GLU A 114 9.54 -11.43 17.30
CA GLU A 114 9.55 -12.12 18.60
C GLU A 114 9.05 -11.23 19.74
N PHE A 115 9.34 -9.93 19.69
CA PHE A 115 9.14 -9.02 20.83
C PHE A 115 8.14 -7.89 20.58
N SER A 116 7.71 -7.62 19.34
CA SER A 116 6.68 -6.60 19.12
C SER A 116 5.34 -7.06 19.65
N LEU A 117 4.60 -6.13 20.24
CA LEU A 117 3.20 -6.35 20.60
C LEU A 117 2.39 -6.61 19.31
N PRO A 118 1.67 -7.74 19.21
CA PRO A 118 0.82 -8.00 18.06
C PRO A 118 -0.32 -6.97 18.05
N GLU A 119 -0.33 -6.12 17.03
CA GLU A 119 -1.37 -5.12 16.85
C GLU A 119 -2.64 -5.79 16.32
N LYS A 120 -3.70 -5.83 17.15
CA LYS A 120 -5.03 -6.23 16.70
C LYS A 120 -5.74 -4.99 16.15
N ILE A 121 -5.62 -4.78 14.85
CA ILE A 121 -6.31 -3.68 14.16
C ILE A 121 -7.70 -4.18 13.75
N GLU A 122 -8.73 -3.67 14.43
CA GLU A 122 -10.11 -3.87 14.01
C GLU A 122 -10.47 -2.86 12.91
N HIS A 123 -10.70 -3.39 11.71
CA HIS A 123 -11.12 -2.57 10.57
C HIS A 123 -12.64 -2.46 10.54
N SER A 124 -13.16 -1.30 10.92
CA SER A 124 -14.58 -0.96 10.79
C SER A 124 -14.79 0.29 9.94
N GLY A 125 -15.90 0.33 9.23
CA GLY A 125 -16.37 1.53 8.54
C GLY A 125 -17.02 2.51 9.52
N ARG A 126 -17.49 3.63 8.99
CA ARG A 126 -18.05 4.72 9.80
C ARG A 126 -19.18 4.21 10.70
N ASN A 127 -19.07 4.47 12.00
CA ASN A 127 -20.01 4.01 13.04
C ASN A 127 -20.11 2.48 13.15
N GLY A 128 -19.01 1.75 12.95
CA GLY A 128 -19.00 0.29 13.07
C GLY A 128 -19.63 -0.45 11.88
N LYS A 129 -19.98 0.26 10.80
CA LYS A 129 -20.57 -0.33 9.60
C LYS A 129 -19.52 -1.09 8.78
N PRO A 130 -19.90 -2.02 7.89
CA PRO A 130 -18.97 -2.65 6.96
C PRO A 130 -18.20 -1.60 6.13
N LEU A 131 -16.89 -1.84 5.91
CA LEU A 131 -16.06 -0.96 5.07
C LEU A 131 -16.51 -0.91 3.62
N PHE A 132 -17.15 -1.99 3.16
CA PHE A 132 -17.71 -2.11 1.83
C PHE A 132 -19.20 -2.36 1.94
N ASN A 133 -19.99 -1.57 1.22
CA ASN A 133 -21.35 -1.96 0.87
C ASN A 133 -21.24 -3.12 -0.11
N PHE A 134 -21.16 -4.34 0.40
CA PHE A 134 -21.46 -5.52 -0.40
C PHE A 134 -22.95 -5.42 -0.75
N SER A 135 -23.27 -4.76 -1.87
CA SER A 135 -24.48 -5.12 -2.58
C SER A 135 -24.37 -6.63 -2.80
N PRO A 136 -25.39 -7.44 -2.45
CA PRO A 136 -25.42 -8.83 -2.87
C PRO A 136 -25.06 -8.83 -4.35
N ILE A 137 -24.03 -9.59 -4.71
CA ILE A 137 -23.81 -9.93 -6.11
C ILE A 137 -25.18 -10.44 -6.55
N GLU A 138 -25.87 -9.71 -7.43
CA GLU A 138 -27.04 -10.26 -8.09
C GLU A 138 -26.54 -11.57 -8.67
N THR A 139 -27.00 -12.69 -8.10
CA THR A 139 -26.61 -14.01 -8.55
C THR A 139 -26.91 -13.99 -10.03
N ILE A 140 -25.87 -14.04 -10.86
CA ILE A 140 -26.04 -14.08 -12.31
C ILE A 140 -26.69 -15.43 -12.57
N GLU A 141 -28.02 -15.47 -12.48
CA GLU A 141 -28.84 -16.64 -12.70
C GLU A 141 -28.46 -17.13 -14.10
N PRO A 142 -27.91 -18.35 -14.24
CA PRO A 142 -27.40 -18.83 -15.52
C PRO A 142 -28.54 -18.72 -16.54
N GLU A 143 -28.24 -18.26 -17.76
CA GLU A 143 -29.25 -17.88 -18.76
C GLU A 143 -30.32 -18.98 -19.01
N ALA A 144 -29.94 -20.24 -18.80
CA ALA A 144 -30.83 -21.40 -18.77
C ALA A 144 -31.97 -21.26 -17.74
N LEU A 145 -31.70 -20.81 -16.51
CA LEU A 145 -32.71 -20.63 -15.47
C LEU A 145 -33.69 -19.51 -15.81
N ILE A 146 -33.22 -18.41 -16.42
CA ILE A 146 -34.08 -17.31 -16.89
C ILE A 146 -35.02 -17.81 -18.00
N ARG A 147 -34.51 -18.63 -18.93
CA ARG A 147 -35.32 -19.23 -20.00
C ARG A 147 -36.33 -20.25 -19.46
N MET A 148 -35.94 -21.09 -18.50
CA MET A 148 -36.82 -22.07 -17.86
C MET A 148 -37.97 -21.39 -17.10
N LYS A 149 -37.70 -20.32 -16.34
CA LYS A 149 -38.74 -19.54 -15.65
C LYS A 149 -39.73 -18.89 -16.63
N LYS A 150 -39.26 -18.37 -17.78
CA LYS A 150 -40.15 -17.85 -18.85
C LYS A 150 -41.02 -18.94 -19.47
N GLN A 151 -40.46 -20.12 -19.74
CA GLN A 151 -41.22 -21.26 -20.30
C GLN A 151 -42.27 -21.81 -19.32
N ALA A 152 -41.96 -21.84 -18.02
CA ALA A 152 -42.90 -22.26 -16.98
C ALA A 152 -44.15 -21.36 -16.94
N GLY A 153 -43.99 -20.04 -17.06
CA GLY A 153 -45.11 -19.09 -17.13
C GLY A 153 -45.97 -19.28 -18.39
N VAL A 154 -45.37 -19.61 -19.52
CA VAL A 154 -46.12 -19.91 -20.76
C VAL A 154 -46.93 -21.21 -20.61
N ALA A 155 -46.37 -22.25 -19.99
CA ALA A 155 -47.08 -23.51 -19.75
C ALA A 155 -48.31 -23.31 -18.83
N GLU A 156 -48.18 -22.45 -17.82
CA GLU A 156 -49.27 -22.12 -16.91
C GLU A 156 -50.37 -21.30 -17.59
N LEU A 157 -50.00 -20.36 -18.47
CA LEU A 157 -50.95 -19.59 -19.28
C LEU A 157 -51.74 -20.49 -20.23
N VAL A 158 -51.07 -21.44 -20.88
CA VAL A 158 -51.70 -22.41 -21.79
C VAL A 158 -52.69 -23.31 -21.04
N LYS A 159 -52.33 -23.80 -19.84
CA LYS A 159 -53.26 -24.57 -18.98
C LYS A 159 -54.49 -23.76 -18.60
N LYS A 160 -54.29 -22.49 -18.22
CA LYS A 160 -55.39 -21.59 -17.85
C LYS A 160 -56.32 -21.32 -19.04
N LEU A 161 -55.75 -21.05 -20.22
CA LEU A 161 -56.52 -20.82 -21.44
C LEU A 161 -57.30 -22.08 -21.86
N GLY A 162 -56.68 -23.26 -21.77
CA GLY A 162 -57.34 -24.54 -22.03
C GLY A 162 -58.51 -24.80 -21.07
N SER A 163 -58.33 -24.49 -19.79
CA SER A 163 -59.39 -24.63 -18.78
C SER A 163 -60.60 -23.73 -19.08
N ILE A 164 -60.34 -22.48 -19.49
CA ILE A 164 -61.38 -21.53 -19.91
C ILE A 164 -62.12 -22.02 -21.16
N LEU A 165 -61.39 -22.50 -22.17
CA LEU A 165 -61.99 -23.03 -23.40
C LEU A 165 -62.88 -24.24 -23.13
N MET A 166 -62.48 -25.15 -22.24
CA MET A 166 -63.29 -26.31 -21.85
C MET A 166 -64.55 -25.89 -21.08
N ALA A 167 -64.44 -24.90 -20.18
CA ALA A 167 -65.60 -24.36 -19.47
C ALA A 167 -66.62 -23.74 -20.43
N ASN A 168 -66.15 -22.90 -21.36
CA ASN A 168 -67.02 -22.28 -22.38
C ASN A 168 -67.67 -23.31 -23.30
N ARG A 169 -66.96 -24.41 -23.62
CA ARG A 169 -67.52 -25.51 -24.40
C ARG A 169 -68.62 -26.25 -23.63
N ALA A 170 -68.39 -26.56 -22.36
CA ALA A 170 -69.39 -27.19 -21.51
C ALA A 170 -70.64 -26.31 -21.33
N GLU A 171 -70.46 -24.99 -21.16
CA GLU A 171 -71.59 -24.04 -21.13
C GLU A 171 -72.35 -23.99 -22.45
N LYS A 172 -71.66 -24.10 -23.59
CA LYS A 172 -72.30 -24.13 -24.90
C LYS A 172 -73.07 -25.43 -25.11
N GLU A 173 -72.49 -26.57 -24.75
CA GLU A 173 -73.14 -27.89 -24.81
C GLU A 173 -74.36 -27.94 -23.88
N ALA A 174 -74.27 -27.37 -22.67
CA ALA A 174 -75.42 -27.24 -21.76
C ALA A 174 -76.54 -26.36 -22.36
N LYS A 175 -76.19 -25.20 -22.94
CA LYS A 175 -77.16 -24.32 -23.62
C LYS A 175 -77.80 -24.99 -24.84
N GLU A 176 -77.05 -25.78 -25.59
CA GLU A 176 -77.57 -26.55 -26.73
C GLU A 176 -78.50 -27.69 -26.27
N MET A 177 -78.19 -28.35 -25.14
CA MET A 177 -79.06 -29.36 -24.53
C MET A 177 -80.35 -28.76 -23.97
N ASP A 178 -80.28 -27.60 -23.31
CA ASP A 178 -81.45 -26.88 -22.80
C ASP A 178 -82.33 -26.39 -23.97
N ALA A 179 -81.73 -25.89 -25.04
CA ALA A 179 -82.46 -25.51 -26.27
C ALA A 179 -83.10 -26.73 -26.96
N ALA A 180 -82.42 -27.87 -27.00
CA ALA A 180 -82.97 -29.12 -27.56
C ALA A 180 -84.11 -29.69 -26.70
N SER A 181 -84.02 -29.55 -25.37
CA SER A 181 -85.07 -29.97 -24.42
C SER A 181 -86.32 -29.08 -24.53
N ALA A 182 -86.13 -27.76 -24.67
CA ALA A 182 -87.21 -26.81 -24.94
C ALA A 182 -87.90 -27.08 -26.30
N SER A 183 -87.13 -27.47 -27.32
CA SER A 183 -87.66 -27.83 -28.65
C SER A 183 -88.43 -29.16 -28.64
N LYS A 184 -87.99 -30.17 -27.86
CA LYS A 184 -88.73 -31.43 -27.66
C LYS A 184 -90.03 -31.24 -26.87
N MET A 185 -90.03 -30.36 -25.87
CA MET A 185 -91.22 -30.03 -25.07
C MET A 185 -92.30 -29.34 -25.93
N THR A 186 -91.89 -28.44 -26.82
CA THR A 186 -92.81 -27.74 -27.72
C THR A 186 -93.37 -28.63 -28.83
N HIS A 187 -92.62 -29.65 -29.29
CA HIS A 187 -93.15 -30.64 -30.23
C HIS A 187 -94.12 -31.64 -29.58
N ARG A 188 -93.94 -31.97 -28.28
CA ARG A 188 -94.82 -32.89 -27.54
C ARG A 188 -96.17 -32.26 -27.15
N LEU A 189 -96.27 -30.93 -27.14
CA LEU A 189 -97.52 -30.18 -26.91
C LEU A 189 -98.34 -29.95 -28.20
N ARG A 190 -97.87 -30.44 -29.35
CA ARG A 190 -98.53 -30.28 -30.67
C ARG A 190 -99.11 -31.58 -31.25
N GLU A 191 -98.96 -32.70 -30.54
CA GLU A 191 -99.50 -34.01 -30.94
C GLU A 191 -100.70 -34.47 -30.07
N ASP A 192 -101.25 -33.58 -29.24
CA ASP A 192 -102.63 -33.63 -28.74
C ASP A 192 -103.44 -32.51 -29.41
#